data_AF-A0A1F2RRK1-F1
#
_entry.id   AF-A0A1F2RRK1-F1
#
_cell.length_a   1.000
_cell.length_b   1.000
_cell.length_c   1.000
_cell.angle_alpha   90.00
_cell.angle_beta   90.00
_cell.angle_gamma   90.00
#
_symmetry.space_group_name_H-M   'P 1'
#
loop_
_entity.id
_entity.type
_entity.pdbx_description
1 polymer ?
#
loop_
_entity_poly.entity_id
_entity_poly.type
_entity_poly.pdbx_seq_one_letter_code
_entity_poly.pdbx_strand_id
1 'polypeptide(L)'
;MATGLLAILLGLVFTPDLRAQAFVTGGTAALGNFKNPTSVTDGGARVCNFTLRIDLKLGKILAIPYSTSAGAACDQIPVDITALTFSTGITSFDGSTGVLEVGDFTLQAPTWVGSGAGLICCWASFLSVIPNDNNTPLVIRSAANGTVSPVSTGTVAITPNASPAVSIYILIDGAQGDQPTGSGDLLRGVGGVGGPGGYRGGDGGNGGISPTPGQAGFGPGGGPGGDVGSSPLSNARFLTTGRTIAGTPIPAGNDLLLMLRGGSGGGGSGGTTNGVAGHGGGGGGGAIAIYADNSITIGGAIFARGGQGSLCCGGPVASSGSGGVIRLVTKTIAGGGTLDAGSICCNAADSGIIRLEAFTISYTGTLTGNLAAASAPGQVVMPTAPPAFLRFLTVTDSSNPLNTIGVPGATQATPGRTGNIANVDVTLPNPSGPATTVNLTLEAGPNTIANPFPAGKSVTVVVQALDPVQQLLSKSYPATSFVCPSPGSGNCTATVSGVSLPLGFSSMSAFTVVNLTQAGTLARIFPPMYQGEAIEAVRMETTGSDTKYVLIAKSGREFSFQPGGVSTNSIAEEVRAGNP
;
A
#
# COMPACT_ATOMS: atom_id res chain seq x y z
N MET A 1 -35.50 -7.98 -23.73
CA MET A 1 -34.05 -8.25 -23.90
C MET A 1 -33.18 -7.07 -23.46
N ALA A 2 -33.37 -5.85 -23.98
CA ALA A 2 -32.52 -4.69 -23.65
C ALA A 2 -32.42 -4.37 -22.13
N THR A 3 -33.51 -4.52 -21.36
CA THR A 3 -33.52 -4.29 -19.91
C THR A 3 -32.72 -5.32 -19.10
N GLY A 4 -32.67 -6.58 -19.54
CA GLY A 4 -31.86 -7.61 -18.89
C GLY A 4 -30.36 -7.40 -19.10
N LEU A 5 -29.97 -6.95 -20.30
CA LEU A 5 -28.58 -6.63 -20.61
C LEU A 5 -28.07 -5.44 -19.78
N LEU A 6 -28.92 -4.45 -19.50
CA LEU A 6 -28.58 -3.29 -18.67
C LEU A 6 -28.41 -3.67 -17.19
N ALA A 7 -29.27 -4.53 -16.64
CA ALA A 7 -29.12 -5.03 -15.27
C ALA A 7 -27.83 -5.86 -15.09
N ILE A 8 -27.50 -6.69 -16.08
CA ILE A 8 -26.23 -7.42 -16.11
C ILE A 8 -25.05 -6.44 -16.24
N LEU A 9 -25.10 -5.44 -17.11
CA LEU A 9 -24.04 -4.41 -17.18
C LEU A 9 -23.85 -3.66 -15.85
N LEU A 10 -24.93 -3.31 -15.14
CA LEU A 10 -24.83 -2.67 -13.83
C LEU A 10 -24.16 -3.62 -12.81
N GLY A 11 -24.65 -4.86 -12.67
CA GLY A 11 -24.04 -5.85 -11.77
C GLY A 11 -22.56 -6.13 -12.09
N LEU A 12 -22.15 -6.04 -13.36
CA LEU A 12 -20.77 -6.24 -13.78
C LEU A 12 -19.84 -5.03 -13.49
N VAL A 13 -20.38 -3.85 -13.21
CA VAL A 13 -19.64 -2.61 -12.89
C VAL A 13 -19.42 -2.41 -11.38
N PHE A 14 -20.16 -3.12 -10.52
CA PHE A 14 -20.17 -2.91 -9.07
C PHE A 14 -19.42 -3.97 -8.23
N THR A 15 -18.25 -4.44 -8.67
CA THR A 15 -17.33 -5.23 -7.83
C THR A 15 -16.31 -4.33 -7.10
N PRO A 16 -16.25 -4.34 -5.76
CA PRO A 16 -15.47 -3.35 -4.98
C PRO A 16 -14.02 -3.78 -4.69
N ASP A 17 -13.11 -3.61 -5.66
CA ASP A 17 -11.66 -3.87 -5.49
C ASP A 17 -10.76 -2.64 -5.73
N LEU A 18 -11.28 -1.43 -5.46
CA LEU A 18 -10.54 -0.17 -5.57
C LEU A 18 -9.65 0.08 -4.34
N ARG A 19 -8.53 -0.63 -4.25
CA ARG A 19 -7.49 -0.37 -3.23
C ARG A 19 -6.63 0.84 -3.57
N ALA A 20 -6.89 1.98 -2.94
CA ALA A 20 -5.99 3.13 -2.92
C ALA A 20 -5.16 3.09 -1.62
N GLN A 21 -3.86 2.78 -1.72
CA GLN A 21 -2.96 2.82 -0.57
C GLN A 21 -2.61 4.29 -0.25
N ALA A 22 -2.97 4.76 0.94
CA ALA A 22 -2.55 6.06 1.43
C ALA A 22 -1.08 5.98 1.92
N PHE A 23 -0.28 6.95 1.53
CA PHE A 23 1.18 6.93 1.68
C PHE A 23 1.63 8.03 2.63
N VAL A 24 2.41 7.68 3.67
CA VAL A 24 2.88 8.62 4.71
C VAL A 24 4.38 8.85 4.52
N THR A 25 4.78 10.08 4.17
CA THR A 25 6.16 10.42 3.79
C THR A 25 6.92 11.29 4.81
N GLY A 26 6.48 11.27 6.07
CA GLY A 26 6.97 12.13 7.14
C GLY A 26 8.33 11.72 7.71
N GLY A 27 9.38 11.76 6.89
CA GLY A 27 10.77 11.74 7.34
C GLY A 27 11.55 12.95 6.81
N THR A 28 12.68 13.19 7.46
CA THR A 28 13.82 13.91 6.87
C THR A 28 14.87 12.88 6.48
N ALA A 29 15.82 13.24 5.61
CA ALA A 29 16.90 12.36 5.12
C ALA A 29 17.91 11.99 6.24
N ALA A 30 17.44 11.22 7.21
CA ALA A 30 18.05 11.00 8.52
C ALA A 30 18.87 9.71 8.60
N LEU A 31 18.69 8.80 7.64
CA LEU A 31 19.40 7.51 7.59
C LEU A 31 20.82 7.64 7.03
N GLY A 32 21.29 8.85 6.71
CA GLY A 32 22.62 9.08 6.13
C GLY A 32 22.73 8.53 4.71
N ASN A 33 23.96 8.31 4.24
CA ASN A 33 24.18 7.71 2.92
C ASN A 33 24.07 6.19 3.01
N PHE A 34 23.35 5.59 2.06
CA PHE A 34 23.27 4.14 1.91
C PHE A 34 24.35 3.63 0.95
N LYS A 35 25.15 2.68 1.42
CA LYS A 35 26.10 1.93 0.59
C LYS A 35 26.24 0.50 1.11
N ASN A 36 25.91 -0.50 0.30
CA ASN A 36 26.09 -1.90 0.71
C ASN A 36 27.59 -2.25 0.87
N PRO A 37 27.97 -3.14 1.81
CA PRO A 37 29.34 -3.61 1.91
C PRO A 37 29.75 -4.42 0.67
N THR A 38 31.04 -4.61 0.45
CA THR A 38 31.52 -5.41 -0.70
C THR A 38 31.71 -6.90 -0.39
N SER A 39 31.65 -7.27 0.88
CA SER A 39 31.61 -8.66 1.40
C SER A 39 30.99 -8.64 2.80
N VAL A 40 30.58 -9.80 3.32
CA VAL A 40 30.14 -9.95 4.71
C VAL A 40 30.86 -11.11 5.39
N THR A 41 30.91 -11.08 6.72
CA THR A 41 31.43 -12.19 7.52
C THR A 41 30.26 -13.03 8.02
N ASP A 42 30.30 -14.34 7.79
CA ASP A 42 29.27 -15.27 8.29
C ASP A 42 29.48 -15.66 9.77
N GLY A 43 28.54 -16.43 10.34
CA GLY A 43 28.63 -16.91 11.73
C GLY A 43 29.86 -17.78 12.03
N GLY A 44 30.51 -18.33 11.02
CA GLY A 44 31.77 -19.08 11.10
C GLY A 44 33.02 -18.22 10.91
N ALA A 45 32.90 -16.89 10.98
CA ALA A 45 33.97 -15.92 10.74
C ALA A 45 34.58 -15.96 9.32
N ARG A 46 33.85 -16.50 8.33
CA ARG A 46 34.32 -16.58 6.93
C ARG A 46 33.89 -15.34 6.15
N VAL A 47 34.78 -14.78 5.34
CA VAL A 47 34.46 -13.69 4.41
C VAL A 47 33.76 -14.27 3.18
N CYS A 48 32.55 -13.79 2.93
CA CYS A 48 31.59 -14.36 2.00
C CYS A 48 31.07 -13.32 1.00
N ASN A 49 30.85 -13.79 -0.23
CA ASN A 49 29.90 -13.18 -1.15
C ASN A 49 28.47 -13.39 -0.59
N PHE A 50 27.59 -12.45 -0.89
CA PHE A 50 26.23 -12.43 -0.33
C PHE A 50 25.20 -11.89 -1.33
N THR A 51 23.93 -12.17 -1.06
CA THR A 51 22.79 -11.49 -1.70
C THR A 51 22.16 -10.53 -0.71
N LEU A 52 21.64 -9.41 -1.21
CA LEU A 52 21.09 -8.34 -0.37
C LEU A 52 19.57 -8.51 -0.24
N ARG A 53 19.03 -8.21 0.94
CA ARG A 53 17.60 -8.25 1.22
C ARG A 53 17.20 -7.03 2.04
N ILE A 54 16.30 -6.22 1.51
CA ILE A 54 15.54 -5.25 2.31
C ILE A 54 14.30 -5.97 2.83
N ASP A 55 14.16 -6.07 4.14
CA ASP A 55 12.98 -6.64 4.79
C ASP A 55 12.12 -5.50 5.34
N LEU A 56 11.03 -5.17 4.62
CA LEU A 56 10.11 -4.10 5.01
C LEU A 56 9.25 -4.49 6.23
N LYS A 57 9.09 -5.80 6.52
CA LYS A 57 8.37 -6.25 7.71
C LYS A 57 9.20 -6.06 8.97
N LEU A 58 10.50 -6.35 8.90
CA LEU A 58 11.43 -6.19 10.01
C LEU A 58 12.05 -4.79 10.13
N GLY A 59 11.97 -3.98 9.07
CA GLY A 59 12.66 -2.69 9.02
C GLY A 59 14.18 -2.84 8.98
N LYS A 60 14.68 -3.87 8.27
CA LYS A 60 16.08 -4.30 8.29
C LYS A 60 16.67 -4.49 6.91
N ILE A 61 18.00 -4.36 6.83
CA ILE A 61 18.78 -4.69 5.64
C ILE A 61 19.68 -5.87 5.99
N LEU A 62 19.43 -6.99 5.35
CA LEU A 62 20.06 -8.28 5.60
C LEU A 62 20.96 -8.67 4.43
N ALA A 63 22.13 -9.21 4.72
CA ALA A 63 22.96 -9.93 3.78
C ALA A 63 22.80 -11.44 4.01
N ILE A 64 22.59 -12.21 2.94
CA ILE A 64 22.54 -13.67 3.01
C ILE A 64 23.86 -14.18 2.43
N PRO A 65 24.82 -14.65 3.26
CA PRO A 65 26.09 -15.17 2.77
C PRO A 65 25.84 -16.47 1.98
N TYR A 66 26.63 -16.73 0.94
CA TYR A 66 26.46 -17.96 0.13
C TYR A 66 27.76 -18.71 -0.18
N SER A 67 28.86 -18.01 -0.49
CA SER A 67 30.14 -18.67 -0.76
C SER A 67 31.35 -17.78 -0.45
N THR A 68 32.46 -18.43 -0.12
CA THR A 68 33.76 -17.78 0.05
C THR A 68 34.48 -17.67 -1.31
N SER A 69 35.64 -17.00 -1.29
CA SER A 69 36.55 -16.89 -2.42
C SER A 69 37.07 -18.19 -3.01
N ALA A 70 37.11 -19.24 -2.20
CA ALA A 70 37.52 -20.58 -2.61
C ALA A 70 36.35 -21.42 -3.17
N GLY A 71 35.15 -20.83 -3.30
CA GLY A 71 33.94 -21.54 -3.70
C GLY A 71 33.33 -22.41 -2.60
N ALA A 72 33.88 -22.40 -1.37
CA ALA A 72 33.28 -23.12 -0.25
C ALA A 72 31.98 -22.43 0.21
N ALA A 73 30.94 -23.21 0.48
CA ALA A 73 29.65 -22.71 0.94
C ALA A 73 29.77 -21.98 2.28
N CYS A 74 29.18 -20.79 2.35
CA CYS A 74 29.02 -20.04 3.61
C CYS A 74 27.75 -20.46 4.34
N ASP A 75 27.63 -20.04 5.60
CA ASP A 75 26.38 -20.15 6.34
C ASP A 75 25.36 -19.16 5.75
N GLN A 76 24.14 -19.66 5.47
CA GLN A 76 23.06 -18.87 4.87
C GLN A 76 22.19 -18.15 5.91
N ILE A 77 22.55 -18.20 7.21
CA ILE A 77 21.93 -17.36 8.23
C ILE A 77 22.04 -15.87 7.81
N PRO A 78 20.90 -15.13 7.74
CA PRO A 78 20.94 -13.72 7.38
C PRO A 78 21.71 -12.88 8.40
N VAL A 79 22.69 -12.13 7.93
CA VAL A 79 23.48 -11.17 8.71
C VAL A 79 22.79 -9.81 8.62
N ASP A 80 22.43 -9.23 9.76
CA ASP A 80 21.92 -7.86 9.81
C ASP A 80 23.06 -6.87 9.55
N ILE A 81 22.99 -6.18 8.42
CA ILE A 81 23.97 -5.20 8.00
C ILE A 81 23.43 -3.77 8.03
N THR A 82 22.24 -3.55 8.62
CA THR A 82 21.57 -2.23 8.66
C THR A 82 22.55 -1.15 9.13
N ALA A 83 23.17 -1.30 10.30
CA ALA A 83 24.14 -0.34 10.85
C ALA A 83 25.46 -0.23 10.06
N LEU A 84 25.79 -1.20 9.19
CA LEU A 84 26.95 -1.14 8.30
C LEU A 84 26.63 -0.45 6.97
N THR A 85 25.36 -0.48 6.54
CA THR A 85 24.93 0.10 5.26
C THR A 85 24.68 1.61 5.30
N PHE A 86 24.49 2.18 6.50
CA PHE A 86 24.14 3.58 6.70
C PHE A 86 25.25 4.33 7.44
N SER A 87 25.70 5.48 6.90
CA SER A 87 26.79 6.25 7.50
C SER A 87 26.47 6.84 8.89
N THR A 88 25.19 6.87 9.29
CA THR A 88 24.73 7.33 10.61
C THR A 88 24.53 6.20 11.64
N GLY A 89 24.81 4.94 11.29
CA GLY A 89 24.81 3.82 12.23
C GLY A 89 23.44 3.39 12.76
N ILE A 90 22.36 3.64 12.01
CA ILE A 90 21.00 3.24 12.40
C ILE A 90 20.85 1.71 12.50
N THR A 91 20.02 1.25 13.44
CA THR A 91 19.82 -0.18 13.72
C THR A 91 18.52 -0.74 13.12
N SER A 92 17.61 0.12 12.67
CA SER A 92 16.39 -0.22 11.91
C SER A 92 15.85 1.02 11.18
N PHE A 93 14.92 0.82 10.24
CA PHE A 93 14.11 1.86 9.62
C PHE A 93 12.61 1.50 9.72
N ASP A 94 11.70 2.47 9.55
CA ASP A 94 10.26 2.21 9.55
C ASP A 94 9.80 1.59 8.21
N GLY A 95 9.99 0.28 8.11
CA GLY A 95 9.55 -0.51 6.97
C GLY A 95 8.02 -0.57 6.80
N SER A 96 7.20 -0.15 7.76
CA SER A 96 5.74 -0.13 7.62
C SER A 96 5.24 0.86 6.55
N THR A 97 6.04 1.88 6.26
CA THR A 97 5.77 2.88 5.22
C THR A 97 6.23 2.44 3.82
N GLY A 98 7.13 1.46 3.74
CA GLY A 98 7.84 1.10 2.51
C GLY A 98 8.89 2.13 2.06
N VAL A 99 9.18 3.16 2.85
CA VAL A 99 10.04 4.28 2.45
C VAL A 99 11.44 4.21 3.05
N LEU A 100 12.43 4.32 2.18
CA LEU A 100 13.84 4.45 2.52
C LEU A 100 14.31 5.88 2.16
N GLU A 101 14.48 6.73 3.17
CA GLU A 101 15.02 8.09 3.02
C GLU A 101 16.51 8.14 3.32
N VAL A 102 17.32 8.50 2.34
CA VAL A 102 18.78 8.53 2.43
C VAL A 102 19.34 9.83 1.88
N GLY A 103 20.61 10.08 2.16
CA GLY A 103 21.41 11.05 1.43
C GLY A 103 21.65 10.56 0.00
N ASP A 104 22.80 9.95 -0.25
CA ASP A 104 23.06 9.20 -1.49
C ASP A 104 22.65 7.72 -1.34
N PHE A 105 22.17 7.09 -2.41
CA PHE A 105 21.92 5.64 -2.48
C PHE A 105 22.90 5.00 -3.49
N THR A 106 23.84 4.20 -3.00
CA THR A 106 24.76 3.43 -3.86
C THR A 106 24.53 1.93 -3.67
N LEU A 107 24.09 1.26 -4.72
CA LEU A 107 24.11 -0.20 -4.82
C LEU A 107 25.30 -0.60 -5.70
N GLN A 108 26.32 -1.18 -5.07
CA GLN A 108 27.58 -1.62 -5.67
C GLN A 108 27.69 -3.15 -5.63
N ALA A 109 28.37 -3.77 -6.60
CA ALA A 109 28.50 -5.22 -6.60
C ALA A 109 29.51 -5.63 -5.51
N PRO A 110 29.33 -6.80 -4.87
CA PRO A 110 30.34 -7.35 -3.99
C PRO A 110 31.67 -7.49 -4.73
N THR A 111 32.76 -7.21 -4.03
CA THR A 111 34.10 -7.51 -4.52
C THR A 111 34.26 -9.01 -4.46
N TRP A 112 34.23 -9.68 -5.61
CA TRP A 112 34.62 -11.08 -5.71
C TRP A 112 36.02 -11.24 -5.16
N VAL A 113 36.11 -11.77 -3.96
CA VAL A 113 37.35 -12.27 -3.40
C VAL A 113 37.60 -13.60 -4.13
N GLY A 114 38.79 -13.82 -4.70
CA GLY A 114 39.15 -15.09 -5.36
C GLY A 114 39.37 -15.00 -6.87
N SER A 115 40.48 -15.59 -7.34
CA SER A 115 40.96 -15.57 -8.73
C SER A 115 40.61 -16.83 -9.55
N GLY A 116 39.66 -17.64 -9.07
CA GLY A 116 39.31 -18.95 -9.65
C GLY A 116 38.53 -18.85 -10.96
N ALA A 117 39.24 -18.67 -12.08
CA ALA A 117 38.72 -18.38 -13.43
C ALA A 117 37.78 -19.45 -14.09
N GLY A 118 37.24 -20.42 -13.35
CA GLY A 118 36.55 -21.60 -13.91
C GLY A 118 35.01 -21.66 -13.77
N LEU A 119 34.39 -20.95 -12.83
CA LEU A 119 32.97 -21.18 -12.43
C LEU A 119 32.15 -19.88 -12.18
N ILE A 120 32.58 -18.77 -12.79
CA ILE A 120 32.18 -17.40 -12.38
C ILE A 120 30.85 -16.90 -13.01
N CYS A 121 30.32 -17.55 -14.05
CA CYS A 121 29.36 -16.92 -14.98
C CYS A 121 27.89 -16.73 -14.51
N CYS A 122 27.46 -17.27 -13.36
CA CYS A 122 26.02 -17.31 -13.01
C CYS A 122 25.60 -16.51 -11.76
N TRP A 123 26.52 -15.84 -11.08
CA TRP A 123 26.30 -15.30 -9.72
C TRP A 123 26.03 -13.79 -9.75
N ALA A 124 24.84 -13.40 -10.18
CA ALA A 124 24.40 -12.00 -10.10
C ALA A 124 24.06 -11.60 -8.66
N SER A 125 24.40 -10.36 -8.29
CA SER A 125 24.09 -9.84 -6.96
C SER A 125 22.75 -9.14 -6.97
N PHE A 126 21.74 -9.76 -6.36
CA PHE A 126 20.41 -9.20 -6.25
C PHE A 126 20.15 -8.56 -4.89
N LEU A 127 19.52 -7.39 -4.92
CA LEU A 127 18.74 -6.81 -3.84
C LEU A 127 17.29 -7.31 -3.99
N SER A 128 16.92 -8.27 -3.16
CA SER A 128 15.52 -8.70 -3.00
C SER A 128 14.80 -7.80 -1.99
N VAL A 129 13.49 -7.58 -2.17
CA VAL A 129 12.67 -6.82 -1.22
C VAL A 129 11.55 -7.71 -0.71
N ILE A 130 11.49 -7.93 0.62
CA ILE A 130 10.37 -8.61 1.27
C ILE A 130 9.31 -7.57 1.65
N PRO A 131 8.04 -7.73 1.22
CA PRO A 131 6.94 -6.89 1.65
C PRO A 131 6.69 -6.87 3.15
N ASN A 132 6.12 -5.76 3.63
CA ASN A 132 5.46 -5.73 4.94
C ASN A 132 4.03 -6.29 4.87
N ASP A 133 3.34 -6.36 6.01
CA ASP A 133 1.99 -6.92 6.11
C ASP A 133 0.92 -6.09 5.36
N ASN A 134 1.20 -4.81 5.08
CA ASN A 134 0.36 -3.94 4.25
C ASN A 134 0.64 -4.07 2.74
N ASN A 135 1.64 -4.89 2.38
CA ASN A 135 2.28 -4.96 1.07
C ASN A 135 2.50 -3.58 0.43
N THR A 136 3.25 -2.69 1.09
CA THR A 136 3.54 -1.36 0.54
C THR A 136 4.55 -1.41 -0.62
N PRO A 137 4.45 -0.51 -1.61
CA PRO A 137 5.52 -0.23 -2.58
C PRO A 137 6.85 0.09 -1.89
N LEU A 138 7.97 -0.15 -2.59
CA LEU A 138 9.27 0.37 -2.17
C LEU A 138 9.45 1.80 -2.69
N VAL A 139 9.81 2.74 -1.83
CA VAL A 139 10.17 4.09 -2.24
C VAL A 139 11.55 4.46 -1.72
N ILE A 140 12.49 4.72 -2.63
CA ILE A 140 13.82 5.23 -2.32
C ILE A 140 13.80 6.74 -2.54
N ARG A 141 14.15 7.52 -1.53
CA ARG A 141 14.33 8.98 -1.62
C ARG A 141 15.77 9.32 -1.29
N SER A 142 16.45 9.96 -2.23
CA SER A 142 17.82 10.44 -2.10
C SER A 142 17.84 11.96 -2.16
N ALA A 143 18.14 12.60 -1.04
CA ALA A 143 18.13 14.05 -0.90
C ALA A 143 19.55 14.60 -0.65
N ALA A 144 19.90 15.69 -1.33
CA ALA A 144 21.14 16.40 -1.09
C ALA A 144 21.12 16.98 0.33
N ASN A 145 22.14 16.66 1.13
CA ASN A 145 22.18 17.07 2.53
C ASN A 145 23.60 17.42 2.96
N GLY A 146 23.82 18.72 3.17
CA GLY A 146 25.09 19.30 3.62
C GLY A 146 25.47 18.99 5.07
N THR A 147 24.58 18.39 5.87
CA THR A 147 24.87 18.03 7.27
C THR A 147 25.20 16.55 7.49
N VAL A 148 24.99 15.70 6.49
CA VAL A 148 25.43 14.29 6.52
C VAL A 148 26.93 14.23 6.19
N SER A 149 27.65 13.30 6.82
CA SER A 149 29.04 12.98 6.45
C SER A 149 29.13 11.56 5.86
N PRO A 150 29.77 11.37 4.69
CA PRO A 150 30.19 12.42 3.75
C PRO A 150 28.98 13.19 3.19
N VAL A 151 29.18 14.43 2.74
CA VAL A 151 28.11 15.31 2.23
C VAL A 151 27.31 14.60 1.15
N SER A 152 26.00 14.46 1.38
CA SER A 152 25.10 13.83 0.42
C SER A 152 24.93 14.73 -0.81
N THR A 153 25.10 14.14 -1.98
CA THR A 153 24.83 14.79 -3.27
C THR A 153 23.40 14.58 -3.78
N GLY A 154 22.56 13.79 -3.11
CA GLY A 154 21.20 13.48 -3.57
C GLY A 154 21.18 12.69 -4.88
N THR A 155 22.05 11.68 -4.97
CA THR A 155 22.23 10.82 -6.14
C THR A 155 21.90 9.35 -5.85
N VAL A 156 21.39 8.67 -6.88
CA VAL A 156 21.13 7.23 -6.85
C VAL A 156 21.95 6.55 -7.93
N ALA A 157 22.81 5.61 -7.53
CA ALA A 157 23.70 4.86 -8.40
C ALA A 157 23.48 3.35 -8.23
N ILE A 158 23.11 2.68 -9.32
CA ILE A 158 23.08 1.22 -9.43
C ILE A 158 24.21 0.82 -10.38
N THR A 159 25.43 0.72 -9.86
CA THR A 159 26.66 0.63 -10.67
C THR A 159 27.28 -0.75 -10.58
N PRO A 160 27.25 -1.58 -11.64
CA PRO A 160 27.97 -2.85 -11.68
C PRO A 160 29.47 -2.59 -11.50
N ASN A 161 30.16 -3.53 -10.87
CA ASN A 161 31.60 -3.36 -10.61
C ASN A 161 32.41 -3.50 -11.92
N ALA A 162 33.47 -2.71 -12.03
CA ALA A 162 34.29 -2.61 -13.22
C ALA A 162 35.27 -3.80 -13.32
N SER A 163 34.80 -4.89 -13.92
CA SER A 163 35.53 -6.10 -14.30
C SER A 163 35.83 -7.13 -13.18
N PRO A 164 35.39 -8.40 -13.32
CA PRO A 164 34.39 -8.86 -14.29
C PRO A 164 33.05 -8.14 -14.06
N ALA A 165 32.25 -7.96 -15.11
CA ALA A 165 30.99 -7.22 -15.02
C ALA A 165 29.93 -8.01 -14.23
N VAL A 166 29.92 -7.85 -12.91
CA VAL A 166 28.88 -8.41 -12.03
C VAL A 166 27.63 -7.55 -12.14
N SER A 167 26.61 -8.06 -12.80
CA SER A 167 25.29 -7.43 -12.86
C SER A 167 24.68 -7.33 -11.45
N ILE A 168 24.19 -6.14 -11.14
CA ILE A 168 23.46 -5.82 -9.91
C ILE A 168 21.99 -5.71 -10.25
N TYR A 169 21.11 -6.34 -9.50
CA TYR A 169 19.68 -6.31 -9.76
C TYR A 169 18.89 -5.85 -8.52
N ILE A 170 17.87 -5.01 -8.70
CA ILE A 170 16.81 -4.78 -7.71
C ILE A 170 15.61 -5.63 -8.13
N LEU A 171 15.17 -6.56 -7.29
CA LEU A 171 14.04 -7.46 -7.54
C LEU A 171 12.89 -7.11 -6.60
N ILE A 172 11.80 -6.65 -7.20
CA ILE A 172 10.47 -6.51 -6.58
C ILE A 172 9.46 -7.39 -7.32
N ASP A 173 9.92 -8.45 -7.98
CA ASP A 173 9.07 -9.38 -8.74
C ASP A 173 7.98 -10.02 -7.88
N GLY A 174 6.86 -10.39 -8.52
CA GLY A 174 5.89 -11.30 -7.93
C GLY A 174 6.45 -12.73 -7.86
N ALA A 175 6.12 -13.45 -6.79
CA ALA A 175 6.52 -14.84 -6.62
C ALA A 175 5.74 -15.76 -7.57
N GLN A 176 6.36 -16.90 -7.91
CA GLN A 176 5.69 -17.97 -8.64
C GLN A 176 4.51 -18.53 -7.82
N GLY A 177 3.44 -18.95 -8.50
CA GLY A 177 2.43 -19.83 -7.94
C GLY A 177 2.99 -21.21 -7.59
N ASP A 178 2.47 -21.79 -6.52
CA ASP A 178 2.88 -23.11 -6.06
C ASP A 178 2.30 -24.23 -6.94
N GLN A 179 3.02 -25.34 -7.00
CA GLN A 179 2.65 -26.51 -7.79
C GLN A 179 2.45 -27.72 -6.88
N PRO A 180 1.28 -28.38 -6.90
CA PRO A 180 1.06 -29.62 -6.16
C PRO A 180 2.15 -30.64 -6.50
N THR A 181 2.95 -31.05 -5.51
CA THR A 181 4.15 -31.86 -5.75
C THR A 181 3.82 -33.34 -5.83
N GLY A 182 3.26 -33.77 -6.95
CA GLY A 182 3.12 -35.19 -7.32
C GLY A 182 1.78 -35.56 -7.94
N SER A 183 1.78 -36.65 -8.72
CA SER A 183 0.56 -37.25 -9.24
C SER A 183 -0.26 -37.86 -8.11
N GLY A 184 -1.36 -37.21 -7.73
CA GLY A 184 -2.23 -37.64 -6.63
C GLY A 184 -2.31 -36.66 -5.46
N ASP A 185 -1.59 -35.52 -5.50
CA ASP A 185 -1.86 -34.44 -4.55
C ASP A 185 -3.23 -33.80 -4.86
N LEU A 186 -4.11 -33.87 -3.85
CA LEU A 186 -5.47 -33.34 -3.92
C LEU A 186 -5.56 -31.89 -3.41
N LEU A 187 -4.52 -31.40 -2.74
CA LEU A 187 -4.47 -30.05 -2.18
C LEU A 187 -4.13 -29.05 -3.29
N ARG A 188 -4.92 -27.98 -3.37
CA ARG A 188 -4.69 -26.87 -4.31
C ARG A 188 -3.31 -26.23 -4.13
N GLY A 189 -2.67 -25.89 -5.24
CA GLY A 189 -1.49 -25.02 -5.25
C GLY A 189 -1.83 -23.63 -4.72
N VAL A 190 -0.99 -23.12 -3.82
CA VAL A 190 -1.10 -21.79 -3.21
C VAL A 190 -0.76 -20.70 -4.23
N GLY A 191 -1.61 -19.67 -4.35
CA GLY A 191 -1.33 -18.52 -5.23
C GLY A 191 -0.08 -17.74 -4.79
N GLY A 192 0.77 -17.38 -5.75
CA GLY A 192 2.05 -16.71 -5.53
C GLY A 192 1.90 -15.33 -4.89
N VAL A 193 2.77 -15.00 -3.93
CA VAL A 193 2.77 -13.70 -3.24
C VAL A 193 3.13 -12.58 -4.22
N GLY A 194 2.40 -11.46 -4.20
CA GLY A 194 2.76 -10.29 -5.00
C GLY A 194 4.05 -9.64 -4.51
N GLY A 195 4.78 -8.97 -5.40
CA GLY A 195 5.91 -8.13 -5.00
C GLY A 195 5.46 -6.93 -4.13
N PRO A 196 6.39 -6.15 -3.56
CA PRO A 196 6.09 -4.93 -2.79
C PRO A 196 5.10 -4.00 -3.50
N GLY A 197 3.87 -3.84 -3.01
CA GLY A 197 2.81 -3.04 -3.67
C GLY A 197 1.99 -3.77 -4.74
N GLY A 198 2.35 -5.00 -5.12
CA GLY A 198 1.62 -5.86 -6.05
C GLY A 198 0.52 -6.69 -5.37
N TYR A 199 -0.18 -7.51 -6.15
CA TYR A 199 -1.25 -8.37 -5.65
C TYR A 199 -0.89 -9.86 -5.74
N ARG A 200 -1.40 -10.66 -4.81
CA ARG A 200 -1.22 -12.11 -4.78
C ARG A 200 -1.97 -12.79 -5.93
N GLY A 201 -1.46 -13.91 -6.43
CA GLY A 201 -2.21 -14.82 -7.29
C GLY A 201 -3.34 -15.55 -6.57
N GLY A 202 -4.23 -16.17 -7.34
CA GLY A 202 -5.32 -17.01 -6.84
C GLY A 202 -4.83 -18.42 -6.54
N ASP A 203 -5.45 -19.08 -5.56
CA ASP A 203 -5.19 -20.52 -5.33
C ASP A 203 -5.72 -21.36 -6.50
N GLY A 204 -5.13 -22.54 -6.71
CA GLY A 204 -5.70 -23.55 -7.60
C GLY A 204 -6.99 -24.16 -7.05
N GLY A 205 -7.58 -25.10 -7.80
CA GLY A 205 -8.68 -25.94 -7.32
C GLY A 205 -8.18 -27.21 -6.64
N ASN A 206 -8.95 -27.77 -5.71
CA ASN A 206 -8.66 -29.10 -5.17
C ASN A 206 -8.93 -30.17 -6.24
N GLY A 207 -8.12 -31.23 -6.27
CA GLY A 207 -8.31 -32.38 -7.18
C GLY A 207 -9.18 -33.48 -6.59
N GLY A 208 -9.37 -34.56 -7.35
CA GLY A 208 -10.02 -35.81 -6.87
C GLY A 208 -11.46 -35.96 -7.33
N ILE A 209 -12.25 -36.81 -6.66
CA ILE A 209 -13.61 -37.20 -7.11
C ILE A 209 -14.63 -36.05 -7.15
N SER A 210 -14.36 -34.97 -6.43
CA SER A 210 -15.19 -33.76 -6.37
C SER A 210 -14.26 -32.54 -6.49
N PRO A 211 -13.66 -32.31 -7.67
CA PRO A 211 -12.69 -31.26 -7.86
C PRO A 211 -13.35 -29.89 -7.80
N THR A 212 -12.58 -28.85 -7.46
CA THR A 212 -13.09 -27.46 -7.43
C THR A 212 -12.51 -26.62 -8.57
N PRO A 213 -13.18 -25.52 -8.96
CA PRO A 213 -12.54 -24.45 -9.71
C PRO A 213 -11.34 -23.86 -8.95
N GLY A 214 -10.44 -23.22 -9.69
CA GLY A 214 -9.41 -22.35 -9.15
C GLY A 214 -9.98 -20.99 -8.78
N GLN A 215 -9.25 -20.24 -7.96
CA GLN A 215 -9.62 -18.88 -7.56
C GLN A 215 -9.04 -17.84 -8.51
N ALA A 216 -9.74 -16.71 -8.64
CA ALA A 216 -9.21 -15.55 -9.32
C ALA A 216 -8.00 -14.97 -8.57
N GLY A 217 -7.07 -14.36 -9.31
CA GLY A 217 -5.99 -13.56 -8.76
C GLY A 217 -6.51 -12.27 -8.14
N PHE A 218 -5.76 -11.73 -7.19
CA PHE A 218 -6.15 -10.50 -6.52
C PHE A 218 -5.71 -9.26 -7.32
N GLY A 219 -6.34 -8.13 -7.00
CA GLY A 219 -6.05 -6.83 -7.60
C GLY A 219 -7.02 -6.48 -8.74
N PRO A 220 -7.03 -5.20 -9.17
CA PRO A 220 -8.05 -4.70 -10.10
C PRO A 220 -8.14 -5.53 -11.39
N GLY A 221 -6.99 -5.95 -11.93
CA GLY A 221 -6.90 -6.76 -13.14
C GLY A 221 -6.56 -8.22 -12.88
N GLY A 222 -6.98 -8.78 -11.74
CA GLY A 222 -6.71 -10.16 -11.39
C GLY A 222 -7.13 -11.14 -12.49
N GLY A 223 -6.29 -12.14 -12.78
CA GLY A 223 -6.65 -13.19 -13.73
C GLY A 223 -7.84 -14.01 -13.20
N PRO A 224 -8.80 -14.44 -14.02
CA PRO A 224 -9.88 -15.32 -13.58
C PRO A 224 -9.32 -16.66 -13.06
N GLY A 225 -10.07 -17.36 -12.21
CA GLY A 225 -9.78 -18.75 -11.90
C GLY A 225 -10.16 -19.67 -13.07
N GLY A 226 -9.49 -20.82 -13.19
CA GLY A 226 -9.88 -21.88 -14.12
C GLY A 226 -11.07 -22.68 -13.60
N ASP A 227 -11.98 -23.07 -14.50
CA ASP A 227 -13.04 -24.03 -14.18
C ASP A 227 -12.46 -25.42 -13.89
N VAL A 228 -13.28 -26.30 -13.30
CA VAL A 228 -12.91 -27.72 -13.08
C VAL A 228 -12.36 -28.34 -14.37
N GLY A 229 -11.18 -28.94 -14.28
CA GLY A 229 -10.50 -29.56 -15.41
C GLY A 229 -9.83 -28.59 -16.39
N SER A 230 -9.85 -27.28 -16.15
CA SER A 230 -9.37 -26.27 -17.10
C SER A 230 -8.35 -25.27 -16.52
N SER A 231 -7.57 -24.70 -17.43
CA SER A 231 -6.82 -23.47 -17.19
C SER A 231 -7.74 -22.24 -17.19
N PRO A 232 -7.37 -21.15 -16.51
CA PRO A 232 -7.99 -19.84 -16.71
C PRO A 232 -7.82 -19.36 -18.15
N LEU A 233 -8.88 -18.75 -18.69
CA LEU A 233 -8.95 -18.35 -20.11
C LEU A 233 -8.24 -17.02 -20.42
N SER A 234 -7.75 -16.31 -19.41
CA SER A 234 -6.98 -15.08 -19.57
C SER A 234 -5.96 -14.90 -18.44
N ASN A 235 -4.89 -14.14 -18.72
CA ASN A 235 -3.89 -13.78 -17.73
C ASN A 235 -4.31 -12.55 -16.91
N ALA A 236 -3.55 -12.29 -15.85
CA ALA A 236 -3.63 -11.01 -15.14
C ALA A 236 -3.38 -9.83 -16.08
N ARG A 237 -4.02 -8.72 -15.76
CA ARG A 237 -3.98 -7.48 -16.53
C ARG A 237 -3.53 -6.32 -15.65
N PHE A 238 -2.81 -5.37 -16.23
CA PHE A 238 -2.24 -4.25 -15.50
C PHE A 238 -3.18 -3.05 -15.54
N LEU A 239 -3.58 -2.54 -14.37
CA LEU A 239 -4.51 -1.41 -14.22
C LEU A 239 -5.82 -1.51 -15.04
N THR A 240 -6.30 -2.72 -15.34
CA THR A 240 -7.66 -2.96 -15.87
C THR A 240 -8.57 -3.48 -14.76
N THR A 241 -9.88 -3.63 -15.02
CA THR A 241 -10.83 -4.28 -14.08
C THR A 241 -10.88 -5.81 -14.22
N GLY A 242 -9.90 -6.41 -14.91
CA GLY A 242 -9.84 -7.85 -15.21
C GLY A 242 -10.87 -8.29 -16.26
N ARG A 243 -11.82 -7.42 -16.60
CA ARG A 243 -12.91 -7.64 -17.54
C ARG A 243 -12.67 -6.94 -18.87
N THR A 244 -13.22 -7.55 -19.91
CA THR A 244 -13.27 -6.98 -21.26
C THR A 244 -14.70 -6.73 -21.70
N ILE A 245 -14.94 -5.62 -22.40
CA ILE A 245 -16.16 -5.39 -23.16
C ILE A 245 -15.78 -5.61 -24.63
N ALA A 246 -16.38 -6.63 -25.27
CA ALA A 246 -16.06 -7.03 -26.64
C ALA A 246 -14.54 -7.22 -26.89
N GLY A 247 -13.83 -7.83 -25.94
CA GLY A 247 -12.38 -8.07 -26.01
C GLY A 247 -11.50 -6.90 -25.52
N THR A 248 -12.03 -5.68 -25.47
CA THR A 248 -11.31 -4.49 -24.99
C THR A 248 -11.30 -4.45 -23.45
N PRO A 249 -10.13 -4.43 -22.78
CA PRO A 249 -10.06 -4.29 -21.32
C PRO A 249 -10.61 -2.94 -20.85
N ILE A 250 -11.34 -2.93 -19.73
CA ILE A 250 -11.79 -1.69 -19.08
C ILE A 250 -10.67 -1.19 -18.16
N PRO A 251 -10.17 0.06 -18.29
CA PRO A 251 -9.20 0.63 -17.34
C PRO A 251 -9.79 0.80 -15.93
N ALA A 252 -9.02 0.47 -14.89
CA ALA A 252 -9.43 0.53 -13.47
C ALA A 252 -9.01 1.84 -12.76
N GLY A 253 -8.92 2.94 -13.50
CA GLY A 253 -8.60 4.27 -12.96
C GLY A 253 -7.96 5.18 -14.00
N ASN A 254 -7.62 6.41 -13.59
CA ASN A 254 -6.74 7.26 -14.37
C ASN A 254 -5.27 6.96 -14.04
N ASP A 255 -4.47 6.75 -15.08
CA ASP A 255 -3.05 6.40 -14.99
C ASP A 255 -2.16 7.61 -14.66
N LEU A 256 -2.55 8.40 -13.66
CA LEU A 256 -1.78 9.58 -13.25
C LEU A 256 -0.49 9.22 -12.50
N LEU A 257 -0.26 7.94 -12.17
CA LEU A 257 0.95 7.36 -11.55
C LEU A 257 1.41 8.05 -10.24
N LEU A 258 0.54 8.87 -9.65
CA LEU A 258 0.67 9.43 -8.31
C LEU A 258 0.52 8.34 -7.24
N MET A 259 -0.30 7.32 -7.50
CA MET A 259 -0.37 6.10 -6.69
C MET A 259 0.58 5.06 -7.27
N LEU A 260 1.59 4.68 -6.48
CA LEU A 260 2.43 3.53 -6.78
C LEU A 260 1.63 2.26 -6.46
N ARG A 261 1.19 1.56 -7.49
CA ARG A 261 0.45 0.29 -7.38
C ARG A 261 1.15 -0.73 -8.26
N GLY A 262 1.45 -1.90 -7.71
CA GLY A 262 2.04 -3.01 -8.47
C GLY A 262 1.01 -3.73 -9.35
N GLY A 263 1.47 -4.81 -9.97
CA GLY A 263 0.70 -5.66 -10.86
C GLY A 263 -0.33 -6.52 -10.15
N SER A 264 -1.36 -6.90 -10.90
CA SER A 264 -2.41 -7.84 -10.47
C SER A 264 -1.88 -9.27 -10.47
N GLY A 265 -2.40 -10.12 -9.58
CA GLY A 265 -2.06 -11.55 -9.57
C GLY A 265 -2.79 -12.34 -10.65
N GLY A 266 -2.21 -13.43 -11.13
CA GLY A 266 -2.89 -14.40 -11.97
C GLY A 266 -3.84 -15.28 -11.16
N GLY A 267 -4.93 -15.75 -11.76
CA GLY A 267 -5.77 -16.79 -11.17
C GLY A 267 -5.19 -18.19 -11.32
N GLY A 268 -5.53 -19.07 -10.37
CA GLY A 268 -5.13 -20.47 -10.35
C GLY A 268 -5.95 -21.33 -11.30
N SER A 269 -5.44 -22.51 -11.66
CA SER A 269 -6.17 -23.47 -12.50
C SER A 269 -7.19 -24.27 -11.68
N GLY A 270 -8.22 -24.82 -12.33
CA GLY A 270 -9.10 -25.78 -11.66
C GLY A 270 -8.40 -27.10 -11.37
N GLY A 271 -8.91 -27.81 -10.36
CA GLY A 271 -8.52 -29.20 -10.10
C GLY A 271 -9.20 -30.16 -11.07
N THR A 272 -8.71 -31.38 -11.15
CA THR A 272 -9.18 -32.41 -12.09
C THR A 272 -9.78 -33.62 -11.37
N THR A 273 -10.70 -34.32 -12.03
CA THR A 273 -11.30 -35.58 -11.54
C THR A 273 -10.28 -36.71 -11.35
N ASN A 274 -9.13 -36.62 -12.02
CA ASN A 274 -8.11 -37.67 -12.06
C ASN A 274 -7.10 -37.56 -10.91
N GLY A 275 -7.45 -36.86 -9.83
CA GLY A 275 -6.61 -36.72 -8.63
C GLY A 275 -5.44 -35.73 -8.79
N VAL A 276 -5.49 -34.84 -9.78
CA VAL A 276 -4.50 -33.75 -9.92
C VAL A 276 -5.16 -32.45 -9.49
N ALA A 277 -4.65 -31.83 -8.42
CA ALA A 277 -5.05 -30.49 -8.00
C ALA A 277 -4.58 -29.41 -8.99
N GLY A 278 -5.25 -28.27 -8.97
CA GLY A 278 -4.89 -27.10 -9.76
C GLY A 278 -3.69 -26.35 -9.17
N HIS A 279 -2.94 -25.69 -10.04
CA HIS A 279 -1.78 -24.88 -9.65
C HIS A 279 -2.21 -23.48 -9.20
N GLY A 280 -1.41 -22.86 -8.34
CA GLY A 280 -1.60 -21.46 -7.95
C GLY A 280 -1.27 -20.50 -9.09
N GLY A 281 -1.99 -19.38 -9.19
CA GLY A 281 -1.64 -18.29 -10.10
C GLY A 281 -0.44 -17.48 -9.61
N GLY A 282 0.26 -16.80 -10.51
CA GLY A 282 1.47 -16.05 -10.18
C GLY A 282 1.17 -14.72 -9.47
N GLY A 283 2.04 -14.29 -8.55
CA GLY A 283 1.93 -12.97 -7.92
C GLY A 283 2.19 -11.85 -8.93
N GLY A 284 1.52 -10.72 -8.81
CA GLY A 284 1.80 -9.53 -9.61
C GLY A 284 3.09 -8.82 -9.18
N GLY A 285 3.77 -8.16 -10.11
CA GLY A 285 5.02 -7.44 -9.85
C GLY A 285 4.86 -6.27 -8.88
N GLY A 286 5.90 -5.94 -8.14
CA GLY A 286 5.89 -4.83 -7.19
C GLY A 286 5.93 -3.45 -7.85
N ALA A 287 5.77 -2.41 -7.05
CA ALA A 287 5.98 -1.02 -7.43
C ALA A 287 7.20 -0.44 -6.69
N ILE A 288 8.08 0.20 -7.46
CA ILE A 288 9.19 1.02 -6.95
C ILE A 288 9.10 2.44 -7.47
N ALA A 289 9.35 3.39 -6.58
CA ALA A 289 9.75 4.74 -6.98
C ALA A 289 11.14 5.08 -6.46
N ILE A 290 11.92 5.74 -7.29
CA ILE A 290 13.23 6.29 -6.94
C ILE A 290 13.17 7.80 -7.22
N TYR A 291 13.32 8.58 -6.16
CA TYR A 291 13.43 10.04 -6.22
C TYR A 291 14.86 10.43 -5.86
N ALA A 292 15.49 11.27 -6.69
CA ALA A 292 16.84 11.78 -6.44
C ALA A 292 16.94 13.27 -6.79
N ASP A 293 17.47 14.10 -5.89
CA ASP A 293 17.58 15.55 -6.13
C ASP A 293 18.39 15.90 -7.37
N ASN A 294 19.42 15.11 -7.73
CA ASN A 294 20.34 15.47 -8.81
C ASN A 294 20.41 14.44 -9.94
N SER A 295 20.68 13.16 -9.67
CA SER A 295 20.75 12.16 -10.74
C SER A 295 20.42 10.74 -10.31
N ILE A 296 19.92 9.96 -11.28
CA ILE A 296 19.74 8.51 -11.20
C ILE A 296 20.55 7.88 -12.33
N THR A 297 21.51 7.01 -11.99
CA THR A 297 22.33 6.27 -12.96
C THR A 297 22.08 4.77 -12.84
N ILE A 298 21.56 4.17 -13.93
CA ILE A 298 21.21 2.75 -14.01
C ILE A 298 22.24 2.00 -14.86
N GLY A 299 23.21 1.35 -14.23
CA GLY A 299 24.11 0.38 -14.86
C GLY A 299 23.73 -1.08 -14.62
N GLY A 300 23.03 -1.37 -13.52
CA GLY A 300 22.48 -2.70 -13.20
C GLY A 300 21.10 -2.94 -13.81
N ALA A 301 20.21 -3.66 -13.13
CA ALA A 301 18.81 -3.77 -13.53
C ALA A 301 17.82 -3.52 -12.38
N ILE A 302 16.59 -3.16 -12.75
CA ILE A 302 15.42 -3.11 -11.86
C ILE A 302 14.35 -4.00 -12.48
N PHE A 303 13.95 -5.04 -11.75
CA PHE A 303 12.93 -6.02 -12.13
C PHE A 303 11.69 -5.86 -11.25
N ALA A 304 10.57 -5.54 -11.87
CA ALA A 304 9.24 -5.38 -11.28
C ALA A 304 8.22 -6.28 -12.00
N ARG A 305 8.61 -7.54 -12.24
CA ARG A 305 7.92 -8.45 -13.16
C ARG A 305 6.83 -9.23 -12.45
N GLY A 306 5.81 -9.60 -13.21
CA GLY A 306 4.81 -10.56 -12.75
C GLY A 306 5.37 -11.98 -12.64
N GLY A 307 5.09 -12.62 -11.51
CA GLY A 307 5.40 -14.02 -11.24
C GLY A 307 4.61 -14.97 -12.14
N GLN A 308 5.17 -16.15 -12.36
CA GLN A 308 4.60 -17.21 -13.18
C GLN A 308 3.54 -18.01 -12.41
N GLY A 309 2.46 -18.47 -13.06
CA GLY A 309 1.47 -19.37 -12.45
C GLY A 309 2.04 -20.77 -12.22
N SER A 310 2.27 -21.52 -13.29
CA SER A 310 2.96 -22.82 -13.23
C SER A 310 3.88 -23.07 -14.43
N LEU A 311 4.63 -24.18 -14.38
CA LEU A 311 5.63 -24.54 -15.39
C LEU A 311 5.04 -24.48 -16.81
N CYS A 312 5.77 -23.83 -17.72
CA CYS A 312 5.27 -23.47 -19.05
C CYS A 312 4.94 -24.68 -19.97
N CYS A 313 5.09 -25.93 -19.50
CA CYS A 313 4.95 -27.17 -20.28
C CYS A 313 4.33 -28.33 -19.45
N GLY A 314 3.06 -28.69 -19.69
CA GLY A 314 2.51 -30.01 -19.31
C GLY A 314 1.66 -30.09 -18.03
N GLY A 315 0.48 -29.45 -18.03
CA GLY A 315 -0.54 -29.58 -16.99
C GLY A 315 -1.65 -28.52 -17.15
N PRO A 316 -2.63 -28.44 -16.23
CA PRO A 316 -3.53 -27.29 -16.13
C PRO A 316 -2.72 -26.03 -15.79
N VAL A 317 -2.28 -25.29 -16.80
CA VAL A 317 -1.41 -24.12 -16.60
C VAL A 317 -2.18 -23.04 -15.84
N ALA A 318 -1.66 -22.56 -14.72
CA ALA A 318 -2.21 -21.39 -14.02
C ALA A 318 -1.68 -20.10 -14.65
N SER A 319 -2.43 -19.00 -14.51
CA SER A 319 -2.06 -17.74 -15.18
C SER A 319 -0.94 -16.98 -14.45
N SER A 320 -0.14 -16.25 -15.23
CA SER A 320 0.90 -15.37 -14.70
C SER A 320 0.29 -14.10 -14.09
N GLY A 321 0.96 -13.53 -13.09
CA GLY A 321 0.72 -12.16 -12.62
C GLY A 321 1.21 -11.12 -13.63
N SER A 322 0.63 -9.92 -13.58
CA SER A 322 1.02 -8.80 -14.45
C SER A 322 2.30 -8.15 -13.95
N GLY A 323 2.98 -7.41 -14.83
CA GLY A 323 4.08 -6.54 -14.43
C GLY A 323 3.63 -5.41 -13.49
N GLY A 324 4.59 -4.80 -12.81
CA GLY A 324 4.38 -3.77 -11.79
C GLY A 324 4.73 -2.35 -12.23
N VAL A 325 5.35 -1.54 -11.36
CA VAL A 325 5.70 -0.14 -11.68
C VAL A 325 7.15 0.16 -11.34
N ILE A 326 7.85 0.78 -12.28
CA ILE A 326 9.17 1.39 -12.07
C ILE A 326 9.05 2.88 -12.35
N ARG A 327 9.16 3.74 -11.34
CA ARG A 327 9.07 5.20 -11.49
C ARG A 327 10.37 5.88 -11.06
N LEU A 328 11.06 6.55 -11.98
CA LEU A 328 12.31 7.26 -11.72
C LEU A 328 12.08 8.77 -11.87
N VAL A 329 12.36 9.57 -10.83
CA VAL A 329 12.10 11.02 -10.80
C VAL A 329 13.33 11.77 -10.31
N THR A 330 13.91 12.64 -11.14
CA THR A 330 15.15 13.39 -10.81
C THR A 330 15.39 14.55 -11.79
N LYS A 331 16.56 15.21 -11.74
CA LYS A 331 16.98 16.16 -12.78
C LYS A 331 17.57 15.45 -14.00
N THR A 332 18.37 14.40 -13.80
CA THR A 332 19.06 13.66 -14.86
C THR A 332 18.95 12.13 -14.69
N ILE A 333 18.42 11.42 -15.68
CA ILE A 333 18.42 9.93 -15.73
C ILE A 333 19.40 9.47 -16.81
N ALA A 334 20.33 8.59 -16.46
CA ALA A 334 21.37 8.08 -17.37
C ALA A 334 21.68 6.59 -17.14
N GLY A 335 22.50 6.02 -18.02
CA GLY A 335 23.02 4.65 -17.90
C GLY A 335 22.51 3.70 -18.99
N GLY A 336 23.07 2.48 -19.02
CA GLY A 336 22.81 1.45 -20.04
C GLY A 336 22.29 0.11 -19.49
N GLY A 337 21.85 0.09 -18.23
CA GLY A 337 21.30 -1.09 -17.56
C GLY A 337 19.90 -1.50 -18.03
N THR A 338 19.20 -2.39 -17.32
CA THR A 338 17.86 -2.88 -17.71
C THR A 338 16.76 -2.41 -16.76
N LEU A 339 15.63 -1.92 -17.29
CA LEU A 339 14.39 -1.74 -16.52
C LEU A 339 13.32 -2.66 -17.11
N ASP A 340 12.74 -3.53 -16.29
CA ASP A 340 11.83 -4.58 -16.74
C ASP A 340 10.64 -4.73 -15.78
N ALA A 341 9.48 -4.31 -16.26
CA ALA A 341 8.17 -4.48 -15.64
C ALA A 341 7.30 -5.42 -16.48
N GLY A 342 7.88 -6.49 -17.05
CA GLY A 342 7.18 -7.50 -17.84
C GLY A 342 6.53 -8.62 -17.00
N SER A 343 6.44 -9.82 -17.56
CA SER A 343 5.96 -11.06 -16.92
C SER A 343 6.90 -12.21 -17.28
N ILE A 344 7.06 -13.20 -16.39
CA ILE A 344 8.21 -14.13 -16.42
C ILE A 344 8.06 -15.38 -17.34
N CYS A 345 6.85 -15.78 -17.77
CA CYS A 345 6.61 -16.99 -18.61
C CYS A 345 5.79 -16.69 -19.88
N CYS A 346 5.73 -17.67 -20.79
CA CYS A 346 5.11 -17.60 -22.13
C CYS A 346 3.62 -17.26 -22.14
N ASN A 347 2.88 -17.57 -21.07
CA ASN A 347 1.55 -17.03 -20.84
C ASN A 347 1.70 -15.62 -20.28
N ALA A 348 2.12 -14.70 -21.15
CA ALA A 348 2.40 -13.32 -20.79
C ALA A 348 1.12 -12.64 -20.29
N ALA A 349 1.15 -12.23 -19.02
CA ALA A 349 0.24 -11.23 -18.51
C ALA A 349 0.59 -9.85 -19.07
N ASP A 350 -0.30 -8.87 -18.89
CA ASP A 350 0.00 -7.49 -19.31
C ASP A 350 1.29 -7.01 -18.64
N SER A 351 2.10 -6.27 -19.39
CA SER A 351 3.25 -5.58 -18.82
C SER A 351 2.79 -4.40 -17.96
N GLY A 352 3.56 -4.14 -16.92
CA GLY A 352 3.47 -2.96 -16.09
C GLY A 352 4.00 -1.70 -16.77
N ILE A 353 4.24 -0.65 -15.99
CA ILE A 353 4.70 0.65 -16.49
C ILE A 353 6.11 1.00 -16.02
N ILE A 354 6.93 1.50 -16.94
CA ILE A 354 8.20 2.15 -16.66
C ILE A 354 8.03 3.64 -16.96
N ARG A 355 8.16 4.49 -15.92
CA ARG A 355 8.01 5.94 -16.02
C ARG A 355 9.30 6.66 -15.68
N LEU A 356 9.77 7.48 -16.62
CA LEU A 356 11.00 8.28 -16.52
C LEU A 356 10.63 9.77 -16.51
N GLU A 357 10.97 10.47 -15.43
CA GLU A 357 10.64 11.87 -15.20
C GLU A 357 11.91 12.67 -14.87
N ALA A 358 12.46 13.38 -15.86
CA ALA A 358 13.65 14.19 -15.68
C ALA A 358 13.74 15.33 -16.71
N PHE A 359 14.52 16.37 -16.37
CA PHE A 359 14.87 17.44 -17.31
C PHE A 359 15.81 16.93 -18.41
N THR A 360 16.65 15.95 -18.09
CA THR A 360 17.54 15.29 -19.04
C THR A 360 17.41 13.77 -18.90
N ILE A 361 17.06 13.09 -19.99
CA ILE A 361 17.05 11.62 -20.07
C ILE A 361 18.05 11.21 -21.13
N SER A 362 19.19 10.66 -20.71
CA SER A 362 20.26 10.11 -21.55
C SER A 362 20.48 8.61 -21.29
N TYR A 363 19.44 7.94 -20.82
CA TYR A 363 19.42 6.49 -20.62
C TYR A 363 19.35 5.76 -21.97
N THR A 364 20.22 4.79 -22.17
CA THR A 364 20.40 4.01 -23.42
C THR A 364 20.22 2.51 -23.22
N GLY A 365 19.67 2.10 -22.07
CA GLY A 365 19.54 0.71 -21.67
C GLY A 365 18.25 0.02 -22.17
N THR A 366 18.08 -1.23 -21.76
CA THR A 366 16.96 -2.09 -22.16
C THR A 366 15.70 -1.79 -21.36
N LEU A 367 14.57 -1.61 -22.06
CA LEU A 367 13.25 -1.37 -21.47
C LEU A 367 12.28 -2.50 -21.83
N THR A 368 11.74 -3.20 -20.83
CA THR A 368 10.69 -4.21 -21.00
C THR A 368 9.44 -3.78 -20.26
N GLY A 369 8.44 -3.28 -20.98
CA GLY A 369 7.14 -2.90 -20.43
C GLY A 369 6.55 -1.66 -21.11
N ASN A 370 5.45 -1.13 -20.59
CA ASN A 370 4.81 0.06 -21.13
C ASN A 370 5.60 1.31 -20.71
N LEU A 371 6.29 1.95 -21.67
CA LEU A 371 7.12 3.12 -21.43
C LEU A 371 6.27 4.42 -21.40
N ALA A 372 6.38 5.16 -20.30
CA ALA A 372 5.84 6.51 -20.15
C ALA A 372 6.97 7.50 -19.79
N ALA A 373 7.65 8.05 -20.80
CA ALA A 373 8.68 9.07 -20.58
C ALA A 373 8.07 10.49 -20.59
N ALA A 374 8.48 11.34 -19.64
CA ALA A 374 8.09 12.75 -19.57
C ALA A 374 9.33 13.65 -19.41
N SER A 375 9.46 14.63 -20.31
CA SER A 375 10.57 15.61 -20.36
C SER A 375 10.50 16.73 -19.32
N ALA A 376 9.44 16.73 -18.51
CA ALA A 376 9.30 17.57 -17.32
C ALA A 376 8.82 16.66 -16.18
N PRO A 377 9.52 16.64 -15.03
CA PRO A 377 9.00 15.97 -13.85
C PRO A 377 7.60 16.49 -13.50
N GLY A 378 6.62 15.60 -13.39
CA GLY A 378 5.31 15.97 -12.89
C GLY A 378 5.44 16.50 -11.46
N GLN A 379 4.50 17.36 -11.03
CA GLN A 379 4.49 17.82 -9.64
C GLN A 379 4.42 16.60 -8.72
N VAL A 380 5.52 16.36 -7.99
CA VAL A 380 5.55 15.31 -6.96
C VAL A 380 4.75 15.85 -5.79
N VAL A 381 3.46 15.50 -5.75
CA VAL A 381 2.57 15.82 -4.63
C VAL A 381 2.96 14.92 -3.46
N MET A 382 4.02 15.33 -2.77
CA MET A 382 4.50 14.73 -1.54
C MET A 382 3.52 15.06 -0.40
N PRO A 383 2.95 14.08 0.31
CA PRO A 383 2.25 14.33 1.57
C PRO A 383 3.27 14.69 2.67
N THR A 384 3.77 15.93 2.62
CA THR A 384 4.72 16.50 3.60
C THR A 384 4.03 16.98 4.88
N ALA A 385 2.70 17.07 4.90
CA ALA A 385 1.96 17.26 6.14
C ALA A 385 1.68 15.93 6.84
N PRO A 386 1.65 15.93 8.19
CA PRO A 386 0.88 14.96 8.94
C PRO A 386 -0.55 14.83 8.37
N PRO A 387 -1.13 13.63 8.32
CA PRO A 387 -2.52 13.47 7.91
C PRO A 387 -3.45 14.34 8.76
N ALA A 388 -4.53 14.85 8.15
CA ALA A 388 -5.49 15.66 8.86
C ALA A 388 -6.13 14.86 10.01
N PHE A 389 -6.15 15.45 11.20
CA PHE A 389 -6.67 14.86 12.43
C PHE A 389 -7.74 15.75 13.06
N LEU A 390 -8.56 15.12 13.89
CA LEU A 390 -9.49 15.76 14.82
C LEU A 390 -9.32 15.10 16.20
N ARG A 391 -9.31 15.88 17.27
CA ARG A 391 -9.26 15.37 18.65
C ARG A 391 -10.03 16.25 19.63
N PHE A 392 -10.37 15.71 20.79
CA PHE A 392 -10.78 16.52 21.94
C PHE A 392 -9.53 17.12 22.62
N LEU A 393 -9.65 18.37 23.07
CA LEU A 393 -8.61 19.08 23.83
C LEU A 393 -8.99 19.14 25.32
N THR A 394 -10.20 19.62 25.61
CA THR A 394 -10.74 19.73 26.98
C THR A 394 -12.22 19.42 27.03
N VAL A 395 -12.66 18.91 28.19
CA VAL A 395 -14.06 18.82 28.58
C VAL A 395 -14.24 19.54 29.90
N THR A 396 -15.11 20.55 29.92
CA THR A 396 -15.32 21.44 31.07
C THR A 396 -16.77 21.41 31.49
N ASP A 397 -17.04 21.16 32.78
CA ASP A 397 -18.37 21.40 33.35
C ASP A 397 -18.70 22.90 33.30
N SER A 398 -19.78 23.27 32.61
CA SER A 398 -20.19 24.67 32.47
C SER A 398 -20.66 25.30 33.78
N SER A 399 -21.11 24.47 34.73
CA SER A 399 -21.54 24.91 36.06
C SER A 399 -20.37 24.99 37.05
N ASN A 400 -19.26 24.30 36.74
CA ASN A 400 -18.04 24.33 37.55
C ASN A 400 -16.78 24.31 36.64
N PRO A 401 -16.30 25.47 36.16
CA PRO A 401 -15.14 25.54 35.26
C PRO A 401 -13.84 24.95 35.81
N LEU A 402 -13.72 24.81 37.14
CA LEU A 402 -12.57 24.15 37.79
C LEU A 402 -12.59 22.63 37.57
N ASN A 403 -13.75 22.04 37.25
CA ASN A 403 -13.90 20.66 36.80
C ASN A 403 -13.65 20.58 35.27
N THR A 404 -12.44 20.95 34.86
CA THR A 404 -11.95 20.79 33.48
C THR A 404 -11.04 19.58 33.40
N ILE A 405 -11.46 18.57 32.64
CA ILE A 405 -10.64 17.43 32.26
C ILE A 405 -9.95 17.78 30.94
N GLY A 406 -8.65 18.07 31.02
CA GLY A 406 -7.79 18.04 29.84
C GLY A 406 -7.68 16.60 29.36
N VAL A 407 -8.00 16.35 28.08
CA VAL A 407 -7.80 15.03 27.48
C VAL A 407 -6.31 14.93 27.15
N PRO A 408 -5.50 14.13 27.86
CA PRO A 408 -4.06 14.13 27.64
C PRO A 408 -3.78 13.67 26.21
N GLY A 409 -2.77 14.24 25.55
CA GLY A 409 -2.46 14.00 24.13
C GLY A 409 -2.12 12.55 23.74
N ALA A 410 -2.18 11.61 24.70
CA ALA A 410 -2.12 10.17 24.52
C ALA A 410 -3.45 9.55 24.06
N THR A 411 -4.61 10.19 24.28
CA THR A 411 -5.86 9.85 23.58
C THR A 411 -5.89 10.49 22.19
N GLN A 412 -4.81 10.24 21.44
CA GLN A 412 -4.82 10.42 20.00
C GLN A 412 -5.95 9.54 19.45
N ALA A 413 -6.76 10.08 18.53
CA ALA A 413 -7.47 9.22 17.60
C ALA A 413 -6.43 8.61 16.66
N THR A 414 -5.68 7.61 17.16
CA THR A 414 -4.87 6.76 16.31
C THR A 414 -5.81 6.13 15.30
N PRO A 415 -5.44 6.05 14.00
CA PRO A 415 -6.11 5.16 13.05
C PRO A 415 -5.95 3.70 13.54
N GLY A 416 -6.78 3.27 14.51
CA GLY A 416 -6.54 2.05 15.29
C GLY A 416 -7.51 1.63 16.41
N ARG A 417 -8.60 2.35 16.76
CA ARG A 417 -9.56 1.94 17.83
C ARG A 417 -11.01 1.65 17.37
N THR A 418 -11.45 0.38 17.37
CA THR A 418 -12.77 -0.10 16.89
C THR A 418 -13.73 -0.42 18.04
N GLY A 419 -15.03 -0.20 17.80
CA GLY A 419 -16.08 -1.07 18.37
C GLY A 419 -17.21 -0.35 19.12
N ASN A 420 -18.38 -0.28 18.47
CA ASN A 420 -19.70 0.04 19.03
C ASN A 420 -19.86 1.46 19.65
N ILE A 421 -21.09 1.97 19.73
CA ILE A 421 -21.42 3.20 20.49
C ILE A 421 -21.53 2.85 21.99
N ALA A 422 -20.57 2.07 22.47
CA ALA A 422 -20.48 1.52 23.83
C ALA A 422 -19.05 1.58 24.40
N ASN A 423 -18.07 2.03 23.59
CA ASN A 423 -16.75 2.39 24.04
C ASN A 423 -16.63 3.91 24.12
N VAL A 424 -16.10 4.39 25.24
CA VAL A 424 -16.27 5.77 25.68
C VAL A 424 -15.04 6.61 25.28
N ASP A 425 -15.24 7.71 24.53
CA ASP A 425 -14.14 8.64 24.20
C ASP A 425 -13.66 9.42 25.44
N VAL A 426 -14.60 9.89 26.27
CA VAL A 426 -14.35 10.52 27.57
C VAL A 426 -15.41 10.07 28.57
N THR A 427 -15.00 9.34 29.61
CA THR A 427 -15.90 8.95 30.70
C THR A 427 -15.89 10.03 31.77
N LEU A 428 -17.04 10.66 32.00
CA LEU A 428 -17.17 11.67 33.04
C LEU A 428 -17.85 11.08 34.27
N PRO A 429 -17.26 11.19 35.47
CA PRO A 429 -18.02 11.00 36.69
C PRO A 429 -18.95 12.22 36.86
N ASN A 430 -20.26 11.99 36.83
CA ASN A 430 -21.26 12.96 37.29
C ASN A 430 -21.84 12.51 38.65
N PRO A 431 -21.13 12.77 39.77
CA PRO A 431 -21.46 12.16 41.07
C PRO A 431 -22.60 12.84 41.84
N SER A 432 -23.00 14.08 41.50
CA SER A 432 -23.99 14.82 42.30
C SER A 432 -24.60 16.03 41.59
N GLY A 433 -25.88 15.94 41.21
CA GLY A 433 -26.71 17.10 40.84
C GLY A 433 -27.59 16.92 39.60
N PRO A 434 -28.59 17.79 39.38
CA PRO A 434 -29.35 17.81 38.13
C PRO A 434 -28.41 18.00 36.93
N ALA A 435 -28.78 17.40 35.79
CA ALA A 435 -27.98 17.26 34.57
C ALA A 435 -26.99 18.42 34.33
N THR A 436 -25.70 18.15 34.56
CA THR A 436 -24.64 19.12 34.27
C THR A 436 -24.53 19.30 32.77
N THR A 437 -24.38 20.54 32.33
CA THR A 437 -24.06 20.85 30.94
C THR A 437 -22.55 20.94 30.77
N VAL A 438 -21.98 20.26 29.78
CA VAL A 438 -20.54 20.35 29.48
C VAL A 438 -20.25 21.22 28.26
N ASN A 439 -19.07 21.84 28.29
CA ASN A 439 -18.41 22.52 27.18
C ASN A 439 -17.31 21.59 26.65
N LEU A 440 -17.34 21.26 25.36
CA LEU A 440 -16.36 20.41 24.69
C LEU A 440 -15.49 21.25 23.76
N THR A 441 -14.18 21.29 23.99
CA THR A 441 -13.24 21.92 23.06
C THR A 441 -12.62 20.86 22.17
N LEU A 442 -12.83 20.98 20.86
CA LEU A 442 -12.20 20.13 19.83
C LEU A 442 -11.04 20.87 19.17
N GLU A 443 -10.15 20.12 18.52
CA GLU A 443 -9.00 20.62 17.77
C GLU A 443 -8.86 19.85 16.45
N ALA A 444 -8.84 20.56 15.32
CA ALA A 444 -8.55 20.01 13.99
C ALA A 444 -7.22 20.56 13.44
N GLY A 445 -6.40 19.71 12.85
CA GLY A 445 -5.11 20.10 12.27
C GLY A 445 -4.53 19.06 11.32
N PRO A 446 -3.35 19.30 10.73
CA PRO A 446 -2.62 20.57 10.75
C PRO A 446 -3.34 21.64 9.92
N ASN A 447 -3.43 22.87 10.43
CA ASN A 447 -3.89 24.06 9.67
C ASN A 447 -2.72 25.01 9.40
N THR A 448 -1.71 24.51 8.69
CA THR A 448 -0.47 25.24 8.39
C THR A 448 -0.59 26.04 7.10
N ILE A 449 0.33 26.97 6.83
CA ILE A 449 0.37 27.67 5.53
C ILE A 449 0.64 26.68 4.38
N ALA A 450 1.50 25.69 4.61
CA ALA A 450 1.86 24.68 3.60
C ALA A 450 0.74 23.65 3.35
N ASN A 451 -0.03 23.31 4.39
CA ASN A 451 -1.18 22.44 4.32
C ASN A 451 -2.28 23.03 5.22
N PRO A 452 -3.13 23.91 4.67
CA PRO A 452 -4.24 24.48 5.40
C PRO A 452 -5.40 23.49 5.47
N PHE A 453 -6.16 23.58 6.57
CA PHE A 453 -7.51 23.03 6.53
C PHE A 453 -8.29 23.82 5.47
N PRO A 454 -8.99 23.17 4.53
CA PRO A 454 -9.55 23.85 3.37
C PRO A 454 -10.51 24.98 3.79
N ALA A 455 -10.21 26.19 3.32
CA ALA A 455 -10.93 27.40 3.68
C ALA A 455 -12.42 27.30 3.30
N GLY A 456 -13.29 27.90 4.13
CA GLY A 456 -14.74 27.87 3.92
C GLY A 456 -15.39 26.51 4.16
N LYS A 457 -14.66 25.49 4.63
CA LYS A 457 -15.24 24.22 5.07
C LYS A 457 -15.67 24.30 6.52
N SER A 458 -16.93 23.95 6.75
CA SER A 458 -17.51 23.74 8.08
C SER A 458 -17.16 22.36 8.60
N VAL A 459 -16.74 22.28 9.85
CA VAL A 459 -16.75 21.04 10.64
C VAL A 459 -18.02 21.04 11.47
N THR A 460 -18.94 20.13 11.17
CA THR A 460 -20.19 19.95 11.93
C THR A 460 -19.98 18.85 12.98
N VAL A 461 -19.99 19.23 14.25
CA VAL A 461 -19.85 18.30 15.39
C VAL A 461 -21.21 17.94 15.94
N VAL A 462 -21.52 16.64 15.99
CA VAL A 462 -22.69 16.09 16.68
C VAL A 462 -22.21 15.32 17.90
N VAL A 463 -22.84 15.57 19.05
CA VAL A 463 -22.54 14.87 20.30
C VAL A 463 -23.70 13.95 20.64
N GLN A 464 -23.40 12.68 20.90
CA GLN A 464 -24.34 11.72 21.46
C GLN A 464 -23.91 11.41 22.89
N ALA A 465 -24.86 11.51 23.83
CA ALA A 465 -24.67 11.11 25.21
C ALA A 465 -25.25 9.70 25.43
N LEU A 466 -24.49 8.86 26.12
CA LEU A 466 -24.87 7.49 26.48
C LEU A 466 -25.16 7.43 27.98
N ASP A 467 -26.10 6.57 28.36
CA ASP A 467 -26.37 6.28 29.76
C ASP A 467 -25.30 5.33 30.37
N PRO A 468 -25.32 5.10 31.70
CA PRO A 468 -24.36 4.19 32.35
C PRO A 468 -24.40 2.72 31.88
N VAL A 469 -25.44 2.33 31.13
CA VAL A 469 -25.64 0.99 30.55
C VAL A 469 -25.26 0.98 29.04
N GLN A 470 -24.67 2.07 28.53
CA GLN A 470 -24.34 2.30 27.13
C GLN A 470 -25.56 2.27 26.19
N GLN A 471 -26.74 2.67 26.67
CA GLN A 471 -27.90 2.90 25.81
C GLN A 471 -27.88 4.34 25.28
N LEU A 472 -28.12 4.48 23.98
CA LEU A 472 -28.26 5.78 23.31
C LEU A 472 -29.42 6.55 23.92
N LEU A 473 -29.14 7.71 24.52
CA LEU A 473 -30.19 8.64 24.88
C LEU A 473 -30.84 9.18 23.60
N SER A 474 -32.17 9.21 23.54
CA SER A 474 -32.95 9.70 22.40
C SER A 474 -32.81 11.21 22.12
N LYS A 475 -31.93 11.90 22.87
CA LYS A 475 -31.66 13.33 22.77
C LYS A 475 -30.32 13.56 22.04
N SER A 476 -30.40 13.71 20.72
CA SER A 476 -29.30 14.25 19.93
C SER A 476 -29.10 15.74 20.24
N TYR A 477 -27.85 16.17 20.43
CA TYR A 477 -27.53 17.57 20.68
C TYR A 477 -27.44 18.37 19.36
N PRO A 478 -27.84 19.66 19.35
CA PRO A 478 -27.79 20.48 18.15
C PRO A 478 -26.36 20.57 17.62
N ALA A 479 -26.19 20.27 16.33
CA ALA A 479 -24.88 20.18 15.73
C ALA A 479 -24.21 21.56 15.68
N THR A 480 -23.00 21.68 16.20
CA THR A 480 -22.25 22.95 16.16
C THR A 480 -21.34 22.95 14.93
N SER A 481 -21.50 23.96 14.09
CA SER A 481 -20.71 24.16 12.88
C SER A 481 -19.66 25.25 13.13
N PHE A 482 -18.40 24.96 12.85
CA PHE A 482 -17.33 25.95 12.92
C PHE A 482 -16.51 25.99 11.63
N VAL A 483 -16.01 27.18 11.30
CA VAL A 483 -15.14 27.42 10.14
C VAL A 483 -13.71 27.58 10.65
N CYS A 484 -12.78 26.81 10.08
CA CYS A 484 -11.36 27.00 10.39
C CYS A 484 -10.89 28.41 10.05
N PRO A 485 -10.13 29.08 10.94
CA PRO A 485 -9.48 30.33 10.62
C PRO A 485 -8.43 30.16 9.51
N SER A 486 -8.03 31.28 8.91
CA SER A 486 -7.17 31.32 7.72
C SER A 486 -5.87 30.50 7.86
N PRO A 487 -5.33 29.95 6.76
CA PRO A 487 -4.08 29.19 6.73
C PRO A 487 -2.97 29.74 7.65
N GLY A 488 -2.47 28.91 8.57
CA GLY A 488 -1.32 29.26 9.42
C GLY A 488 -1.64 29.90 10.77
N SER A 489 -2.91 30.15 11.12
CA SER A 489 -3.27 30.73 12.43
C SER A 489 -3.33 29.71 13.58
N GLY A 490 -2.67 28.56 13.45
CA GLY A 490 -2.78 27.43 14.39
C GLY A 490 -3.97 26.51 14.12
N ASN A 491 -4.11 25.47 14.95
CA ASN A 491 -5.13 24.43 14.80
C ASN A 491 -6.53 24.98 15.08
N CYS A 492 -7.54 24.45 14.38
CA CYS A 492 -8.90 24.96 14.47
C CYS A 492 -9.57 24.46 15.73
N THR A 493 -9.98 25.36 16.63
CA THR A 493 -10.71 25.00 17.85
C THR A 493 -12.19 25.35 17.77
N ALA A 494 -13.01 24.54 18.44
CA ALA A 494 -14.46 24.75 18.50
C ALA A 494 -15.01 24.30 19.84
N THR A 495 -16.02 25.03 20.33
CA THR A 495 -16.69 24.71 21.60
C THR A 495 -18.14 24.31 21.35
N VAL A 496 -18.52 23.09 21.76
CA VAL A 496 -19.93 22.67 21.85
C VAL A 496 -20.38 22.88 23.29
N SER A 497 -21.46 23.64 23.50
CA SER A 497 -22.00 23.98 24.83
C SER A 497 -23.39 23.38 25.05
N GLY A 498 -23.78 23.18 26.31
CA GLY A 498 -25.14 22.76 26.68
C GLY A 498 -25.40 21.25 26.55
N VAL A 499 -24.36 20.42 26.39
CA VAL A 499 -24.48 18.96 26.36
C VAL A 499 -24.83 18.47 27.77
N SER A 500 -26.09 18.07 27.97
CA SER A 500 -26.63 17.65 29.27
C SER A 500 -26.34 16.17 29.51
N LEU A 501 -25.60 15.84 30.55
CA LEU A 501 -25.24 14.46 30.89
C LEU A 501 -26.19 13.88 31.95
N PRO A 502 -26.61 12.61 31.84
CA PRO A 502 -27.35 11.94 32.90
C PRO A 502 -26.50 11.80 34.19
N LEU A 503 -27.15 11.44 35.29
CA LEU A 503 -26.48 11.07 36.54
C LEU A 503 -25.65 9.79 36.36
N GLY A 504 -24.47 9.74 36.96
CA GLY A 504 -23.56 8.59 36.88
C GLY A 504 -22.46 8.72 35.82
N PHE A 505 -21.94 7.59 35.34
CA PHE A 505 -20.95 7.57 34.25
C PHE A 505 -21.63 7.81 32.91
N SER A 506 -21.31 8.92 32.27
CA SER A 506 -21.80 9.24 30.93
C SER A 506 -20.67 9.11 29.92
N SER A 507 -20.98 8.50 28.78
CA SER A 507 -20.11 8.49 27.60
C SER A 507 -20.51 9.62 26.65
N MET A 508 -19.53 10.15 25.91
CA MET A 508 -19.79 10.96 24.73
C MET A 508 -19.05 10.39 23.53
N SER A 509 -19.61 10.61 22.34
CA SER A 509 -18.90 10.46 21.07
C SER A 509 -19.17 11.65 20.15
N ALA A 510 -18.18 12.00 19.31
CA ALA A 510 -18.27 13.07 18.33
C ALA A 510 -17.83 12.62 16.93
N PHE A 511 -18.61 12.99 15.92
CA PHE A 511 -18.25 12.81 14.51
C PHE A 511 -18.26 14.13 13.75
N THR A 512 -17.64 14.13 12.56
CA THR A 512 -17.53 15.30 11.69
C THR A 512 -18.20 15.06 10.35
N VAL A 513 -18.97 16.06 9.88
CA VAL A 513 -19.40 16.17 8.49
C VAL A 513 -18.64 17.30 7.81
N VAL A 514 -18.03 17.02 6.65
CA VAL A 514 -17.37 18.02 5.78
C VAL A 514 -18.18 18.20 4.50
N ASN A 515 -18.60 19.44 4.24
CA ASN A 515 -19.34 19.80 3.02
C ASN A 515 -18.39 19.90 1.81
N LEU A 516 -18.61 19.07 0.77
CA LEU A 516 -17.78 19.04 -0.43
C LEU A 516 -18.18 20.04 -1.52
N THR A 517 -19.24 20.82 -1.29
CA THR A 517 -19.89 21.80 -2.22
C THR A 517 -19.01 22.86 -2.90
N GLN A 518 -17.70 22.91 -2.61
CA GLN A 518 -16.74 23.78 -3.31
C GLN A 518 -15.48 22.98 -3.65
N ALA A 519 -14.99 23.19 -4.87
CA ALA A 519 -13.81 22.52 -5.42
C ALA A 519 -12.56 22.77 -4.56
N GLY A 520 -11.93 21.70 -4.11
CA GLY A 520 -10.73 21.72 -3.27
C GLY A 520 -10.09 20.34 -3.18
N THR A 521 -8.94 20.23 -2.51
CA THR A 521 -8.16 18.99 -2.42
C THR A 521 -8.94 17.80 -1.84
N LEU A 522 -9.78 18.01 -0.82
CA LEU A 522 -10.64 16.94 -0.28
C LEU A 522 -11.66 16.40 -1.29
N ALA A 523 -12.17 17.24 -2.21
CA ALA A 523 -13.11 16.81 -3.25
C ALA A 523 -12.43 15.98 -4.37
N ARG A 524 -11.11 15.74 -4.29
CA ARG A 524 -10.39 14.79 -5.15
C ARG A 524 -10.19 13.41 -4.51
N ILE A 525 -10.40 13.30 -3.19
CA ILE A 525 -10.26 12.04 -2.44
C ILE A 525 -11.57 11.24 -2.49
N PHE A 526 -12.71 11.93 -2.50
CA PHE A 526 -14.03 11.33 -2.61
C PHE A 526 -14.58 11.49 -4.02
N PRO A 527 -15.26 10.47 -4.57
CA PRO A 527 -15.82 10.58 -5.92
C PRO A 527 -16.99 11.59 -5.91
N PRO A 528 -17.08 12.49 -6.91
CA PRO A 528 -18.17 13.47 -6.99
C PRO A 528 -19.54 12.84 -7.24
N MET A 529 -19.56 11.57 -7.67
CA MET A 529 -20.75 10.75 -7.88
C MET A 529 -20.51 9.37 -7.24
N TYR A 530 -21.48 8.83 -6.51
CA TYR A 530 -21.43 7.45 -6.00
C TYR A 530 -22.81 6.79 -6.16
N GLN A 531 -22.84 5.55 -6.66
CA GLN A 531 -24.06 4.81 -6.99
C GLN A 531 -25.11 5.65 -7.77
N GLY A 532 -24.65 6.47 -8.72
CA GLY A 532 -25.49 7.30 -9.59
C GLY A 532 -25.93 8.65 -9.00
N GLU A 533 -25.58 8.98 -7.76
CA GLU A 533 -25.98 10.23 -7.11
C GLU A 533 -24.79 11.15 -6.81
N ALA A 534 -25.02 12.46 -6.92
CA ALA A 534 -24.00 13.48 -6.64
C ALA A 534 -23.74 13.59 -5.13
N ILE A 535 -22.49 13.42 -4.72
CA ILE A 535 -22.07 13.49 -3.32
C ILE A 535 -21.87 14.96 -2.92
N GLU A 536 -22.56 15.38 -1.86
CA GLU A 536 -22.58 16.75 -1.37
C GLU A 536 -21.77 16.93 -0.09
N ALA A 537 -21.76 15.91 0.77
CA ALA A 537 -20.99 15.90 2.00
C ALA A 537 -20.38 14.51 2.25
N VAL A 538 -19.37 14.48 3.13
CA VAL A 538 -18.82 13.22 3.65
C VAL A 538 -18.82 13.32 5.17
N ARG A 539 -19.51 12.38 5.81
CA ARG A 539 -19.36 12.13 7.25
C ARG A 539 -18.17 11.21 7.45
N MET A 540 -17.28 11.56 8.36
CA MET A 540 -16.15 10.71 8.76
C MET A 540 -16.49 10.06 10.10
N GLU A 541 -16.56 8.72 10.07
CA GLU A 541 -16.79 7.84 11.22
C GLU A 541 -15.48 7.09 11.48
N THR A 542 -14.72 7.49 12.49
CA THR A 542 -13.46 6.81 12.85
C THR A 542 -13.75 5.63 13.78
N THR A 543 -13.60 4.41 13.26
CA THR A 543 -13.62 3.15 14.01
C THR A 543 -12.28 2.43 13.76
N GLY A 544 -11.18 3.01 14.23
CA GLY A 544 -9.83 2.63 13.83
C GLY A 544 -9.49 1.12 14.00
N SER A 545 -8.69 0.42 13.19
CA SER A 545 -7.91 0.79 12.00
C SER A 545 -8.64 1.69 11.02
N ASP A 546 -9.95 1.49 10.92
CA ASP A 546 -10.70 1.97 9.78
C ASP A 546 -11.40 3.30 10.04
N THR A 547 -11.01 4.31 9.26
CA THR A 547 -11.89 5.45 9.00
C THR A 547 -12.92 4.99 8.00
N LYS A 548 -14.16 4.82 8.46
CA LYS A 548 -15.32 4.67 7.59
C LYS A 548 -15.77 6.05 7.16
N TYR A 549 -15.91 6.23 5.86
CA TYR A 549 -16.43 7.46 5.28
C TYR A 549 -17.86 7.14 4.87
N VAL A 550 -18.80 8.00 5.22
CA VAL A 550 -20.17 7.91 4.74
C VAL A 550 -20.37 9.05 3.76
N LEU A 551 -20.44 8.71 2.48
CA LEU A 551 -20.75 9.67 1.42
C LEU A 551 -22.25 10.00 1.54
N ILE A 552 -22.58 11.28 1.59
CA ILE A 552 -23.95 11.76 1.68
C ILE A 552 -24.29 12.42 0.34
N ALA A 553 -25.24 11.85 -0.39
CA ALA A 553 -25.74 12.44 -1.63
C ALA A 553 -26.65 13.64 -1.35
N LYS A 554 -26.87 14.46 -2.39
CA LYS A 554 -27.88 15.55 -2.40
C LYS A 554 -29.30 15.10 -2.03
N SER A 555 -29.60 13.81 -2.17
CA SER A 555 -30.85 13.17 -1.76
C SER A 555 -30.98 12.98 -0.24
N GLY A 556 -29.89 13.16 0.52
CA GLY A 556 -29.76 12.70 1.90
C GLY A 556 -29.41 11.21 2.03
N ARG A 557 -29.28 10.45 0.93
CA ARG A 557 -28.91 9.03 1.00
C ARG A 557 -27.44 8.87 1.41
N GLU A 558 -27.21 7.94 2.33
CA GLU A 558 -25.91 7.63 2.91
C GLU A 558 -25.30 6.37 2.28
N PHE A 559 -24.01 6.42 1.96
CA PHE A 559 -23.25 5.29 1.42
C PHE A 559 -22.01 5.02 2.24
N SER A 560 -21.85 3.78 2.71
CA SER A 560 -20.59 3.35 3.29
C SER A 560 -19.49 3.31 2.21
N PHE A 561 -18.39 4.00 2.48
CA PHE A 561 -17.22 4.14 1.63
C PHE A 561 -15.97 3.96 2.49
N GLN A 562 -15.10 3.03 2.11
CA GLN A 562 -13.85 2.77 2.81
C GLN A 562 -12.73 2.93 1.78
N PRO A 563 -11.99 4.05 1.77
CA PRO A 563 -10.84 4.26 0.90
C PRO A 563 -9.83 3.12 1.08
N GLY A 564 -9.85 2.17 0.14
CA GLY A 564 -8.98 1.01 0.13
C GLY A 564 -9.36 -0.18 1.01
N GLY A 565 -10.54 -0.20 1.62
CA GLY A 565 -11.01 -1.32 2.45
C GLY A 565 -11.69 -2.46 1.67
N VAL A 566 -11.73 -3.65 2.24
CA VAL A 566 -12.37 -4.85 1.67
C VAL A 566 -13.77 -5.01 2.26
N SER A 567 -14.82 -5.06 1.43
CA SER A 567 -16.19 -5.24 1.93
C SER A 567 -16.46 -6.69 2.35
N THR A 568 -16.67 -6.94 3.64
CA THR A 568 -17.00 -8.27 4.19
C THR A 568 -18.50 -8.61 4.19
N ASN A 569 -19.38 -7.68 3.80
CA ASN A 569 -20.83 -7.79 4.04
C ASN A 569 -21.68 -8.34 2.88
N SER A 570 -21.13 -8.89 1.80
CA SER A 570 -21.92 -9.36 0.66
C SER A 570 -22.39 -10.82 0.72
N ILE A 571 -22.30 -11.51 1.87
CA ILE A 571 -22.56 -12.96 1.97
C ILE A 571 -23.55 -13.36 3.09
N ALA A 572 -24.18 -12.39 3.78
CA ALA A 572 -24.98 -12.67 4.98
C ALA A 572 -26.51 -12.63 4.79
N GLU A 573 -27.03 -12.07 3.69
CA GLU A 573 -28.46 -11.72 3.58
C GLU A 573 -29.28 -12.53 2.55
N GLU A 574 -28.68 -13.54 1.89
CA GLU A 574 -29.36 -14.35 0.85
C GLU A 574 -29.42 -15.87 1.15
N VAL A 575 -29.53 -16.25 2.44
CA VAL A 575 -29.67 -17.67 2.86
C VAL A 575 -30.87 -17.90 3.81
N ARG A 576 -31.89 -17.02 3.76
CA ARG A 576 -33.16 -17.20 4.50
C ARG A 576 -34.42 -16.95 3.65
N ALA A 577 -34.49 -17.61 2.50
CA ALA A 577 -35.77 -17.92 1.85
C ALA A 577 -35.65 -19.23 1.03
N GLY A 578 -36.52 -20.21 1.31
CA GLY A 578 -36.72 -21.38 0.44
C GLY A 578 -36.38 -22.74 1.04
N ASN A 579 -37.33 -23.33 1.77
CA ASN A 579 -37.64 -24.77 1.68
C ASN A 579 -38.96 -25.09 2.42
N PRO A 580 -39.85 -25.96 1.90
CA PRO A 580 -40.00 -26.39 0.50
C PRO A 580 -40.99 -25.52 -0.29
#